data_AF-A0A3M2W6V6-F1
#
_entry.id   AF-A0A3M2W6V6-F1
#
_cell.length_a   1.000
_cell.length_b   1.000
_cell.length_c   1.000
_cell.angle_alpha   90.00
_cell.angle_beta   90.00
_cell.angle_gamma   90.00
#
_symmetry.space_group_name_H-M   'P 1'
#
loop_
_entity.id
_entity.type
_entity.pdbx_description
1 polymer ?
#
loop_
_entity_poly.entity_id
_entity_poly.type
_entity_poly.pdbx_seq_one_letter_code
_entity_poly.pdbx_strand_id
1 'polypeptide(L)'
;MFAKMDTFRPSSAASFDEPCKVTINSESITVAYDDAGQTWQYRGQAKGPGHYELQAEGFDGRATLHCFEGSKVLEGTWVEDGVRGMWRIVRQAD
;
A
#
# COMPACT_ATOMS: atom_id res chain seq x y z
N MET A 1 7.75 -9.07 3.65
CA MET A 1 7.12 -10.18 2.93
C MET A 1 6.83 -9.76 1.50
N PHE A 2 6.98 -10.65 0.52
CA PHE A 2 6.53 -10.37 -0.85
C PHE A 2 5.01 -10.34 -0.91
N ALA A 3 4.47 -9.47 -1.75
CA ALA A 3 3.05 -9.26 -1.93
C ALA A 3 2.75 -8.89 -3.39
N LYS A 4 1.47 -8.96 -3.75
CA LYS A 4 0.95 -8.52 -5.03
C LYS A 4 0.01 -7.34 -4.82
N MET A 5 0.10 -6.32 -5.66
CA MET A 5 -0.65 -5.08 -5.56
C MET A 5 -1.50 -4.86 -6.81
N ASP A 6 -2.80 -4.71 -6.60
CA ASP A 6 -3.71 -4.15 -7.58
C ASP A 6 -3.82 -2.64 -7.33
N THR A 7 -3.71 -1.84 -8.40
CA THR A 7 -3.83 -0.39 -8.34
C THR A 7 -4.98 0.09 -9.22
N PHE A 8 -5.94 0.77 -8.61
CA PHE A 8 -7.12 1.32 -9.28
C PHE A 8 -7.05 2.85 -9.28
N ARG A 9 -7.39 3.48 -10.39
CA ARG A 9 -7.48 4.95 -10.51
C ARG A 9 -8.80 5.31 -11.22
N PRO A 10 -9.42 6.46 -10.92
CA PRO A 10 -10.72 6.83 -11.52
C PRO A 10 -10.73 6.92 -13.05
N SER A 11 -9.60 7.28 -13.67
CA SER A 11 -9.54 7.68 -15.08
C SER A 11 -8.50 6.90 -15.88
N SER A 12 -7.97 5.79 -15.35
CA SER A 12 -6.98 4.96 -16.05
C SER A 12 -7.33 3.48 -15.93
N ALA A 13 -6.73 2.66 -16.80
CA ALA A 13 -6.75 1.22 -16.61
C ALA A 13 -6.17 0.86 -15.23
N ALA A 14 -6.73 -0.19 -14.62
CA ALA A 14 -6.18 -0.78 -13.41
C ALA A 14 -4.94 -1.62 -13.76
N SER A 15 -3.98 -1.63 -12.84
CA SER A 15 -2.86 -2.57 -12.86
C SER A 15 -3.15 -3.67 -11.85
N PHE A 16 -2.80 -4.90 -12.17
CA PHE A 16 -3.13 -6.07 -11.34
C PHE A 16 -1.88 -6.89 -11.05
N ASP A 17 -1.84 -7.49 -9.88
CA ASP A 17 -0.81 -8.45 -9.49
C ASP A 17 0.64 -7.90 -9.52
N GLU A 18 0.82 -6.57 -9.47
CA GLU A 18 2.13 -5.93 -9.51
C GLU A 18 2.96 -6.31 -8.28
N PRO A 19 4.27 -6.61 -8.43
CA PRO A 19 5.10 -7.03 -7.32
C PRO A 19 5.33 -5.88 -6.33
N CYS A 20 5.15 -6.16 -5.05
CA CYS A 20 5.48 -5.23 -3.98
C CYS A 20 6.01 -5.98 -2.75
N LYS A 21 6.50 -5.22 -1.77
CA LYS A 21 6.97 -5.71 -0.49
C LYS A 21 6.23 -5.00 0.63
N VAL A 22 5.65 -5.79 1.54
CA VAL A 22 4.99 -5.30 2.75
C VAL A 22 5.77 -5.78 3.98
N THR A 23 6.14 -4.85 4.83
CA THR A 23 6.65 -5.12 6.18
C THR A 23 5.66 -4.53 7.17
N ILE A 24 5.08 -5.36 8.03
CA ILE A 24 4.00 -4.94 8.93
C ILE A 24 4.15 -5.62 10.29
N ASN A 25 3.91 -4.86 11.35
CA ASN A 25 3.77 -5.34 12.72
C ASN A 25 2.56 -4.65 13.38
N SER A 26 2.37 -4.83 14.69
CA SER A 26 1.24 -4.25 15.42
C SER A 26 1.21 -2.71 15.46
N GLU A 27 2.35 -2.06 15.22
CA GLU A 27 2.50 -0.60 15.38
C GLU A 27 2.71 0.12 14.05
N SER A 28 3.30 -0.55 13.06
CA SER A 28 3.78 0.11 11.85
C SER A 28 3.65 -0.76 10.61
N ILE A 29 3.61 -0.08 9.47
CA ILE A 29 3.59 -0.68 8.15
C ILE A 29 4.56 0.05 7.23
N THR A 30 5.19 -0.70 6.32
CA THR A 30 5.91 -0.18 5.17
C THR A 30 5.45 -0.94 3.93
N VAL A 31 5.14 -0.20 2.87
CA VAL A 31 4.83 -0.73 1.54
C VAL A 31 5.87 -0.17 0.58
N ALA A 32 6.50 -1.06 -0.20
CA ALA A 32 7.44 -0.68 -1.23
C ALA A 32 7.10 -1.37 -2.55
N TYR A 33 7.18 -0.66 -3.66
CA TYR A 33 6.97 -1.20 -5.00
C TYR A 33 7.90 -0.50 -5.99
N ASP A 34 8.24 -1.19 -7.07
CA ASP A 34 9.06 -0.62 -8.14
C ASP A 34 8.14 -0.15 -9.27
N ASP A 35 8.31 1.09 -9.71
CA ASP A 35 7.62 1.65 -10.87
C ASP A 35 8.56 2.57 -11.64
N ALA A 36 8.49 2.51 -12.97
CA ALA A 36 9.36 3.25 -13.89
C ALA A 36 10.88 3.17 -13.58
N GLY A 37 11.35 2.06 -13.01
CA GLY A 37 12.75 1.85 -12.64
C GLY A 37 13.17 2.51 -11.31
N GLN A 38 12.21 3.02 -10.53
CA GLN A 38 12.42 3.59 -9.21
C GLN A 38 11.62 2.81 -8.15
N THR A 39 12.22 2.62 -6.97
CA THR A 39 11.51 2.09 -5.80
C THR A 39 10.79 3.21 -5.08
N TRP A 40 9.48 3.08 -4.93
CA TRP A 40 8.64 3.97 -4.14
C TRP A 40 8.33 3.34 -2.78
N GLN A 41 8.27 4.16 -1.73
CA GLN A 41 8.03 3.67 -0.37
C GLN A 41 7.00 4.53 0.35
N TYR A 42 6.15 3.84 1.10
CA TYR A 42 5.17 4.40 2.01
C TYR A 42 5.39 3.83 3.41
N ARG A 43 5.42 4.69 4.42
CA ARG A 43 5.51 4.30 5.83
C ARG A 43 4.35 4.83 6.63
N GLY A 44 3.80 3.99 7.50
CA GLY A 44 2.69 4.38 8.35
C GLY A 44 2.73 3.79 9.73
N GLN A 45 1.89 4.38 10.57
CA GLN A 45 1.67 3.97 11.96
C GLN A 45 0.21 3.51 12.12
N ALA A 46 0.00 2.53 12.99
CA ALA A 46 -1.34 2.08 13.35
C ALA A 46 -2.11 3.20 14.05
N LYS A 47 -3.36 3.43 13.64
CA LYS A 47 -4.34 4.30 14.32
C LYS A 47 -5.39 3.51 15.10
N GLY A 48 -5.42 2.21 14.86
CA GLY A 48 -6.22 1.22 15.56
C GLY A 48 -5.83 -0.17 15.03
N PRO A 49 -6.27 -1.26 15.67
CA PRO A 49 -5.95 -2.62 15.25
C PRO A 49 -6.31 -2.85 13.77
N GLY A 50 -5.30 -3.02 12.91
CA GLY A 50 -5.51 -3.24 11.48
C GLY A 50 -5.79 -1.99 10.65
N HIS A 51 -5.70 -0.77 11.20
CA HIS A 51 -5.90 0.50 10.48
C HIS A 51 -4.61 1.34 10.50
N TYR A 52 -4.10 1.70 9.32
CA TYR A 52 -2.83 2.41 9.18
C TYR A 52 -2.99 3.68 8.33
N GLU A 53 -2.35 4.76 8.77
CA GLU A 53 -2.13 5.96 7.96
C GLU A 53 -0.67 6.00 7.53
N LEU A 54 -0.42 6.15 6.23
CA LEU A 54 0.89 6.12 5.61
C LEU A 54 1.21 7.46 4.93
N GLN A 55 2.50 7.80 4.94
CA GLN A 55 3.09 8.89 4.18
C GLN A 55 4.15 8.32 3.23
N ALA A 56 4.21 8.89 2.03
CA ALA A 56 5.24 8.65 1.04
C ALA A 56 6.62 9.11 1.52
N GLU A 57 7.68 8.40 1.11
CA GLU A 57 9.06 8.82 1.32
C GLU A 57 9.56 9.61 0.09
N GLY A 58 9.92 10.87 0.30
CA GLY A 58 10.54 11.71 -0.73
C GLY A 58 9.57 12.52 -1.60
N PHE A 59 8.25 12.45 -1.37
CA PHE A 59 7.23 13.22 -2.08
C PHE A 59 5.96 13.41 -1.22
N ASP A 60 5.06 14.33 -1.62
CA ASP A 60 3.80 14.56 -0.90
C ASP A 60 2.72 13.55 -1.33
N GLY A 61 2.85 12.34 -0.78
CA GLY A 61 1.90 11.24 -0.96
C GLY A 61 1.36 10.75 0.37
N ARG A 62 0.07 10.43 0.43
CA ARG A 62 -0.61 9.91 1.62
C ARG A 62 -1.43 8.69 1.25
N ALA A 63 -1.48 7.72 2.15
CA ALA A 63 -2.33 6.55 1.97
C ALA A 63 -2.95 6.07 3.27
N THR A 64 -4.00 5.28 3.14
CA THR A 64 -4.60 4.51 4.22
C THR A 64 -4.59 3.04 3.82
N LEU A 65 -4.33 2.15 4.78
CA LEU A 65 -4.48 0.71 4.57
C LEU A 65 -5.20 0.08 5.75
N HIS A 66 -6.08 -0.88 5.43
CA HIS A 66 -6.90 -1.61 6.36
C HIS A 66 -6.68 -3.11 6.17
N CYS A 67 -6.58 -3.86 7.26
CA CYS A 67 -6.43 -5.31 7.26
C CYS A 67 -7.16 -5.90 8.46
N PHE A 68 -8.04 -6.87 8.23
CA PHE A 68 -8.60 -7.67 9.32
C PHE A 68 -7.54 -8.57 9.97
N GLU A 69 -7.74 -8.90 11.24
CA GLU A 69 -6.90 -9.86 11.94
C GLU A 69 -6.88 -11.21 11.20
N GLY A 70 -5.69 -11.80 11.03
CA GLY A 70 -5.49 -13.04 10.29
C GLY A 70 -5.64 -12.96 8.76
N SER A 71 -6.16 -11.85 8.21
CA SER A 71 -6.29 -11.66 6.77
C SER A 71 -4.93 -11.45 6.10
N LYS A 72 -4.73 -11.95 4.88
CA LYS A 72 -3.56 -11.62 4.05
C LYS A 72 -3.76 -10.37 3.19
N VAL A 73 -4.98 -9.84 3.16
CA VAL A 73 -5.36 -8.71 2.29
C VAL A 73 -5.27 -7.41 3.06
N LEU A 74 -4.60 -6.43 2.47
CA LEU A 74 -4.65 -5.03 2.86
C LEU A 74 -5.34 -4.23 1.76
N GLU A 75 -6.19 -3.29 2.12
CA GLU A 75 -6.89 -2.44 1.15
C GLU A 75 -7.07 -1.01 1.66
N GLY A 76 -7.11 -0.04 0.75
CA GLY A 76 -7.33 1.35 1.12
C GLY A 76 -7.03 2.34 -0.01
N THR A 77 -7.00 3.63 0.33
CA THR A 77 -6.87 4.74 -0.63
C THR A 77 -5.48 5.33 -0.61
N TRP A 78 -5.06 5.95 -1.70
CA TRP A 78 -3.89 6.83 -1.75
C TRP A 78 -4.18 8.13 -2.49
N VAL A 79 -3.42 9.17 -2.19
CA VAL A 79 -3.43 10.48 -2.85
C VAL A 79 -2.00 10.98 -3.00
N GLU A 80 -1.62 11.39 -4.20
CA GLU A 80 -0.27 11.86 -4.57
C GLU A 80 -0.42 12.96 -5.62
N ASP A 81 0.16 14.15 -5.40
CA ASP A 81 0.17 15.25 -6.38
C ASP A 81 -1.21 15.54 -7.05
N GLY A 82 -2.29 15.43 -6.27
CA GLY A 82 -3.67 15.64 -6.73
C GLY A 82 -4.30 14.46 -7.50
N VAL A 83 -3.55 13.39 -7.75
CA VAL A 83 -4.05 12.10 -8.23
C VAL A 83 -4.47 11.24 -7.03
N ARG A 84 -5.49 10.40 -7.22
CA ARG A 84 -5.95 9.48 -6.18
C ARG A 84 -6.27 8.11 -6.75
N GLY A 85 -6.22 7.11 -5.88
CA GLY A 85 -6.57 5.75 -6.24
C GLY A 85 -6.83 4.86 -5.03
N MET A 86 -6.96 3.57 -5.33
CA MET A 86 -7.09 2.50 -4.34
C MET A 86 -5.99 1.48 -4.56
N TRP A 87 -5.56 0.86 -3.47
CA TRP A 87 -4.77 -0.37 -3.51
C TRP A 87 -5.55 -1.53 -2.93
N ARG A 88 -5.34 -2.70 -3.52
CA ARG A 88 -5.60 -3.99 -2.88
C ARG A 88 -4.30 -4.79 -2.92
N ILE A 89 -3.78 -5.14 -1.76
CA ILE A 89 -2.49 -5.80 -1.60
C ILE A 89 -2.68 -7.17 -0.96
N VAL A 90 -2.22 -8.22 -1.62
CA VAL A 90 -2.30 -9.60 -1.12
C VAL A 90 -0.90 -10.07 -0.74
N ARG A 91 -0.67 -10.24 0.57
CA ARG A 91 0.56 -10.84 1.10
C ARG A 91 0.64 -12.30 0.65
N GLN A 92 1.79 -12.67 0.09
CA GLN A 92 2.04 -14.05 -0.31
C GLN A 92 2.41 -14.89 0.92
N ALA A 93 2.20 -16.21 0.88
CA ALA A 93 2.85 -17.09 1.85
C ALA A 93 4.36 -17.09 1.55
N ASP A 94 5.18 -17.32 2.59
CA ASP A 94 6.59 -17.64 2.40
C ASP A 94 6.74 -18.99 1.66
#